data_AF-A0A968XNQ6-F1
#
_entry.id   AF-A0A968XNQ6-F1
#
_cell.length_a   1.000
_cell.length_b   1.000
_cell.length_c   1.000
_cell.angle_alpha   90.00
_cell.angle_beta   90.00
_cell.angle_gamma   90.00
#
_symmetry.space_group_name_H-M   'P 1'
#
loop_
_entity.id
_entity.type
_entity.pdbx_description
1 polymer ?
#
loop_
_entity_poly.entity_id
_entity_poly.type
_entity_poly.pdbx_seq_one_letter_code
_entity_poly.pdbx_strand_id
1 'polypeptide(L)'
;MPPWEKAEIIQKADISKIGSQAIIEQKLFGLIPSRWVAEHTKYEPPRMFEDIQLSGPFASWRHQHIVLPHSEGAILRDEIEYEPPMWFLGQIAAPFAVVPKLEKMFAYRHEVTKKWCEEG
;
A
#
# COMPACT_ATOMS: atom_id res chain seq x y z
N MET A 1 6.06 -0.40 -8.19
CA MET A 1 5.67 0.97 -7.83
C MET A 1 5.31 1.74 -9.10
N PRO A 2 4.29 2.62 -9.08
CA PRO A 2 3.97 3.42 -10.25
C PRO A 2 5.14 4.30 -10.68
N PRO A 3 5.39 4.47 -11.99
CA PRO A 3 6.58 5.17 -12.48
C PRO A 3 6.60 6.67 -12.16
N TRP A 4 5.44 7.27 -11.85
CA TRP A 4 5.34 8.67 -11.43
C TRP A 4 5.63 8.88 -9.94
N GLU A 5 5.66 7.81 -9.15
CA GLU A 5 6.07 7.90 -7.75
C GLU A 5 7.57 7.69 -7.66
N LYS A 6 8.28 8.76 -7.30
CA LYS A 6 9.71 8.69 -6.95
C LYS A 6 9.84 8.05 -5.58
N ALA A 7 9.70 6.73 -5.54
CA ALA A 7 9.82 5.89 -4.37
C ALA A 7 10.94 4.86 -4.57
N GLU A 8 11.80 4.72 -3.58
CA GLU A 8 12.90 3.77 -3.54
C GLU A 8 12.62 2.72 -2.46
N ILE A 9 12.77 1.44 -2.82
CA ILE A 9 12.61 0.34 -1.88
C ILE A 9 13.95 0.10 -1.21
N ILE A 10 14.09 0.55 0.03
CA ILE A 10 15.31 0.38 0.83
C ILE A 10 15.37 -1.03 1.42
N GLN A 11 14.22 -1.56 1.83
CA GLN A 11 14.09 -2.90 2.40
C GLN A 11 12.79 -3.54 1.94
N LYS A 12 12.88 -4.77 1.43
CA LYS A 12 11.71 -5.61 1.15
C LYS A 12 11.37 -6.43 2.38
N ALA A 13 10.09 -6.54 2.70
CA ALA A 13 9.64 -7.45 3.73
C ALA A 13 9.52 -8.88 3.17
N ASP A 14 9.73 -9.87 4.05
CA ASP A 14 9.31 -11.24 3.83
C ASP A 14 7.83 -11.36 4.22
N ILE A 15 6.96 -11.54 3.23
CA ILE A 15 5.50 -11.64 3.44
C ILE A 15 5.11 -12.83 4.33
N SER A 16 5.94 -13.87 4.38
CA SER A 16 5.66 -15.10 5.14
C SER A 16 6.01 -14.99 6.62
N LYS A 17 6.69 -13.90 7.01
CA LYS A 17 7.20 -13.68 8.35
C LYS A 17 6.52 -12.48 9.01
N ILE A 18 5.66 -12.75 9.97
CA ILE A 18 5.05 -11.71 10.83
C ILE A 18 6.14 -10.93 11.57
N GLY A 19 5.97 -9.61 11.64
CA GLY A 19 6.98 -8.67 12.15
C GLY A 19 8.06 -8.31 11.13
N SER A 20 8.04 -8.89 9.92
CA SER A 20 8.94 -8.44 8.86
C SER A 20 8.54 -7.06 8.37
N GLN A 21 9.56 -6.22 8.12
CA GLN A 21 9.36 -4.82 7.77
C GLN A 21 9.80 -4.51 6.35
N ALA A 22 9.02 -3.67 5.68
CA ALA A 22 9.37 -3.02 4.43
C ALA A 22 9.69 -1.56 4.72
N ILE A 23 10.72 -1.04 4.07
CA ILE A 23 11.14 0.35 4.20
C ILE A 23 11.18 0.97 2.81
N ILE A 24 10.44 2.05 2.65
CA ILE A 24 10.33 2.81 1.40
C ILE A 24 10.70 4.25 1.67
N GLU A 25 11.56 4.82 0.85
CA GLU A 25 11.85 6.25 0.84
C GLU A 25 11.16 6.92 -0.33
N GLN A 26 10.45 8.00 -0.08
CA GLN A 26 9.65 8.68 -1.08
C GLN A 26 9.57 10.18 -0.84
N LYS A 27 9.07 10.91 -1.86
CA LYS A 27 8.74 12.34 -1.72
C LYS A 27 7.24 12.56 -1.77
N LEU A 28 6.66 13.00 -0.66
CA LEU A 28 5.26 13.42 -0.62
C LEU A 28 5.08 14.69 -1.43
N PHE A 29 4.07 14.70 -2.30
CA PHE A 29 3.81 15.78 -3.26
C PHE A 29 5.04 16.21 -4.08
N GLY A 30 6.03 15.31 -4.23
CA GLY A 30 7.29 15.57 -4.94
C GLY A 30 8.31 16.43 -4.18
N LEU A 31 7.98 16.92 -2.98
CA LEU A 31 8.79 17.93 -2.27
C LEU A 31 9.28 17.45 -0.90
N ILE A 32 8.43 16.78 -0.12
CA ILE A 32 8.70 16.49 1.28
C ILE A 32 9.26 15.06 1.39
N PRO A 33 10.51 14.86 1.83
CA PRO A 33 11.06 13.52 2.03
C PRO A 33 10.27 12.80 3.12
N SER A 34 9.97 11.52 2.88
CA SER A 34 9.24 10.67 3.81
C SER A 34 9.80 9.27 3.76
N ARG A 35 10.11 8.73 4.94
CA ARG A 35 10.48 7.35 5.13
C ARG A 35 9.27 6.60 5.67
N TRP A 36 8.79 5.64 4.90
CA TRP A 36 7.66 4.80 5.26
C TRP A 36 8.17 3.43 5.69
N VAL A 37 7.91 3.07 6.94
CA VAL A 37 8.16 1.76 7.53
C VAL A 37 6.82 1.06 7.71
N ALA A 38 6.64 -0.04 6.99
CA ALA A 38 5.47 -0.91 7.09
C ALA A 38 5.88 -2.27 7.67
N GLU A 39 5.02 -2.86 8.49
CA GLU A 39 5.24 -4.17 9.12
C GLU A 39 4.14 -5.14 8.74
N HIS A 40 4.50 -6.37 8.38
CA HIS A 40 3.54 -7.44 8.18
C HIS A 40 2.99 -7.95 9.50
N THR A 41 1.68 -7.86 9.68
CA THR A 41 0.98 -8.20 10.92
C THR A 41 0.19 -9.49 10.82
N LYS A 42 -0.23 -9.89 9.62
CA LYS A 42 -0.97 -11.13 9.38
C LYS A 42 -0.60 -11.78 8.06
N TYR A 43 -0.65 -13.10 8.04
CA TYR A 43 -0.34 -13.93 6.88
C TYR A 43 -1.15 -15.23 6.96
N GLU A 44 -2.10 -15.40 6.06
CA GLU A 44 -2.94 -16.60 5.95
C GLU A 44 -2.98 -17.07 4.50
N PRO A 45 -1.94 -17.75 4.00
CA PRO A 45 -1.89 -18.19 2.62
C PRO A 45 -2.94 -19.28 2.32
N PRO A 46 -3.53 -19.30 1.12
CA PRO A 46 -3.40 -18.35 0.01
C PRO A 46 -4.39 -17.17 0.10
N ARG A 47 -5.04 -16.96 1.25
CA ARG A 47 -6.23 -16.13 1.40
C ARG A 47 -5.93 -14.67 1.63
N MET A 48 -4.95 -14.32 2.46
CA MET A 48 -4.69 -12.92 2.76
C MET A 48 -3.30 -12.66 3.36
N PHE A 49 -2.84 -11.41 3.26
CA PHE A 49 -1.80 -10.85 4.10
C PHE A 49 -2.10 -9.38 4.46
N GLU A 50 -1.57 -8.91 5.58
CA GLU A 50 -1.81 -7.56 6.10
C GLU A 50 -0.48 -6.88 6.39
N ASP A 51 -0.44 -5.57 6.12
CA ASP A 51 0.62 -4.68 6.56
C ASP A 51 0.04 -3.45 7.27
N ILE A 52 0.72 -2.99 8.32
CA ILE A 52 0.43 -1.72 8.99
C ILE A 52 1.62 -0.79 8.86
N GLN A 53 1.35 0.51 8.89
CA GLN A 53 2.41 1.50 9.03
C GLN A 53 2.86 1.59 10.49
N LEU A 54 4.16 1.46 10.73
CA LEU A 54 4.78 1.82 12.01
C LEU A 54 5.19 3.30 12.06
N SER A 55 5.68 3.81 10.93
CA SER A 55 6.06 5.20 10.75
C SER A 55 5.93 5.57 9.28
N GLY A 56 5.43 6.76 8.96
CA GLY A 56 5.22 7.15 7.58
C GLY A 56 4.33 8.38 7.41
N PRO A 57 3.80 8.59 6.20
CA PRO A 57 3.08 9.81 5.88
C PRO A 57 1.68 9.88 6.50
N PHE A 58 1.06 8.75 6.85
CA PHE A 58 -0.29 8.71 7.42
C PHE A 58 -0.26 8.80 8.95
N ALA A 59 -1.36 9.21 9.58
CA ALA A 59 -1.46 9.10 11.05
C ALA A 59 -1.62 7.62 11.46
N SER A 60 -2.43 6.88 10.72
CA SER A 60 -2.53 5.43 10.77
C SER A 60 -2.73 4.88 9.36
N TRP A 61 -2.25 3.67 9.13
CA TRP A 61 -2.44 2.96 7.89
C TRP A 61 -2.44 1.47 8.17
N ARG A 62 -3.47 0.80 7.66
CA ARG A 62 -3.63 -0.64 7.67
C ARG A 62 -4.12 -1.07 6.30
N HIS A 63 -3.45 -2.05 5.73
CA HIS A 63 -3.70 -2.51 4.38
C HIS A 63 -3.80 -4.02 4.35
N GLN A 64 -4.94 -4.51 3.89
CA GLN A 64 -5.22 -5.92 3.73
C GLN A 64 -5.26 -6.27 2.26
N HIS A 65 -4.50 -7.28 1.89
CA HIS A 65 -4.51 -7.88 0.56
C HIS A 65 -5.28 -9.19 0.70
N ILE A 66 -6.46 -9.27 0.11
CA ILE A 66 -7.39 -10.39 0.23
C ILE A 66 -7.52 -11.06 -1.13
N VAL A 67 -7.31 -12.37 -1.18
CA VAL A 67 -7.45 -13.18 -2.38
C VAL A 67 -8.72 -14.01 -2.24
N LEU A 68 -9.69 -13.73 -3.12
CA LEU A 68 -10.96 -14.42 -3.16
C LEU A 68 -10.99 -15.42 -4.32
N PRO A 69 -11.56 -16.62 -4.14
CA PRO A 69 -11.71 -17.57 -5.23
C PRO A 69 -12.70 -17.04 -6.28
N HIS A 70 -12.41 -17.26 -7.55
CA HIS A 70 -13.29 -16.92 -8.67
C HIS A 70 -13.28 -18.06 -9.70
N SER A 71 -14.35 -18.23 -10.48
CA SER A 71 -14.46 -19.33 -11.45
C SER A 71 -13.37 -19.30 -12.52
N GLU A 72 -12.86 -18.11 -12.85
CA GLU A 72 -11.84 -17.87 -13.88
C GLU A 72 -10.45 -17.57 -13.29
N GLY A 73 -10.25 -17.81 -11.99
CA GLY A 73 -8.97 -17.52 -11.31
C GLY A 73 -9.17 -17.04 -9.89
N ALA A 74 -8.64 -15.86 -9.57
CA ALA A 74 -8.81 -15.23 -8.27
C ALA A 74 -9.07 -13.74 -8.40
N ILE A 75 -9.77 -13.17 -7.42
CA ILE A 75 -9.93 -11.73 -7.27
C ILE A 75 -8.97 -11.28 -6.18
N LEU A 76 -8.03 -10.39 -6.53
CA LEU A 76 -7.26 -9.63 -5.55
C LEU A 76 -8.06 -8.39 -5.15
N ARG A 77 -8.35 -8.28 -3.85
CA ARG A 77 -9.03 -7.14 -3.24
C ARG A 77 -8.09 -6.51 -2.21
N ASP A 78 -7.79 -5.22 -2.41
CA ASP A 78 -7.08 -4.43 -1.42
C ASP A 78 -8.09 -3.61 -0.58
N GLU A 79 -8.02 -3.76 0.74
CA GLU A 79 -8.78 -2.95 1.69
C GLU A 79 -7.81 -2.06 2.48
N ILE A 80 -8.00 -0.75 2.39
CA ILE A 80 -7.10 0.25 2.98
C ILE A 80 -7.89 1.06 4.00
N GLU A 81 -7.49 0.92 5.26
CA GLU A 81 -7.93 1.76 6.36
C GLU A 81 -6.80 2.75 6.65
N TYR A 82 -7.09 4.05 6.59
CA TYR A 82 -6.08 5.06 6.86
C TYR A 82 -6.68 6.29 7.53
N GLU A 83 -5.83 6.96 8.31
CA GLU A 83 -6.08 8.30 8.82
C GLU A 83 -5.15 9.29 8.11
N PRO A 84 -5.66 10.47 7.71
CA PRO A 84 -4.87 11.45 6.97
C PRO A 84 -3.65 11.93 7.77
N PRO A 85 -2.61 12.46 7.08
CA PRO A 85 -1.41 12.93 7.75
C PRO A 85 -1.70 13.97 8.85
N MET A 86 -1.03 13.87 10.00
CA MET A 86 -1.24 14.77 11.14
C MET A 86 -1.00 16.27 10.83
N TRP A 87 -0.26 16.59 9.78
CA TRP A 87 0.05 17.97 9.36
C TRP A 87 -0.97 18.58 8.39
N PHE A 88 -1.89 17.78 7.84
CA PHE A 88 -3.02 18.31 7.06
C PHE A 88 -4.09 18.85 8.03
N LEU A 89 -3.90 20.09 8.50
CA LEU A 89 -4.74 20.76 9.51
C LEU A 89 -6.21 21.02 9.11
N GLY A 90 -6.71 20.47 8.00
CA GLY A 90 -8.09 20.63 7.56
C GLY A 90 -8.75 19.30 7.23
N GLN A 91 -9.62 18.82 8.12
CA GLN A 91 -10.42 17.58 7.93
C GLN A 91 -11.21 17.55 6.61
N ILE A 92 -11.47 18.72 6.02
CA ILE A 92 -12.24 18.85 4.79
C ILE A 92 -11.36 18.75 3.54
N ALA A 93 -10.12 19.24 3.54
CA ALA A 93 -9.29 19.30 2.33
C ALA A 93 -8.43 18.03 2.12
N ALA A 94 -8.08 17.33 3.20
CA ALA A 94 -7.19 16.17 3.14
C ALA A 94 -7.74 15.00 2.29
N PRO A 95 -9.03 14.60 2.41
CA PRO A 95 -9.56 13.48 1.62
C PRO A 95 -9.55 13.75 0.11
N PHE A 96 -9.88 14.97 -0.33
CA PHE A 96 -9.94 15.30 -1.76
C PHE A 96 -8.57 15.28 -2.45
N ALA A 97 -7.48 15.45 -1.71
CA ALA A 97 -6.12 15.36 -2.26
C ALA A 97 -5.55 13.93 -2.19
N VAL A 98 -5.86 13.19 -1.12
CA VAL A 98 -5.28 11.87 -0.84
C VAL A 98 -6.01 10.76 -1.60
N VAL A 99 -7.35 10.75 -1.59
CA VAL A 99 -8.16 9.68 -2.20
C VAL A 99 -7.86 9.48 -3.68
N PRO A 100 -7.89 10.52 -4.55
CA PRO A 100 -7.65 10.32 -5.98
C PRO A 100 -6.24 9.80 -6.29
N LYS A 101 -5.26 10.16 -5.44
CA LYS A 101 -3.88 9.69 -5.58
C LYS A 101 -3.77 8.21 -5.21
N LEU A 102 -4.40 7.79 -4.11
CA LEU A 102 -4.45 6.40 -3.70
C LEU A 102 -5.16 5.55 -4.76
N GLU A 103 -6.34 5.98 -5.23
CA GLU A 103 -7.08 5.29 -6.28
C GLU A 103 -6.23 5.08 -7.54
N LYS A 104 -5.56 6.13 -8.03
CA LYS A 104 -4.68 6.03 -9.19
C LYS A 104 -3.50 5.07 -8.95
N MET A 105 -2.91 5.11 -7.75
CA MET A 105 -1.80 4.22 -7.38
C MET A 105 -2.25 2.75 -7.37
N PHE A 106 -3.39 2.45 -6.73
CA PHE A 106 -3.89 1.08 -6.61
C PHE A 106 -4.43 0.54 -7.94
N ALA A 107 -5.10 1.36 -8.76
CA ALA A 107 -5.53 0.97 -10.09
C ALA A 107 -4.34 0.50 -10.95
N TYR A 108 -3.23 1.24 -10.93
CA TYR A 108 -2.01 0.84 -11.63
C TYR A 108 -1.39 -0.44 -11.06
N ARG A 109 -1.33 -0.56 -9.73
CA ARG A 109 -0.79 -1.77 -9.08
C ARG A 109 -1.62 -3.00 -9.45
N HIS A 110 -2.95 -2.90 -9.44
CA HIS A 110 -3.85 -3.97 -9.86
C HIS A 110 -3.64 -4.36 -11.32
N GLU A 111 -3.51 -3.38 -12.22
CA GLU A 111 -3.25 -3.66 -13.63
C GLU A 111 -1.93 -4.43 -13.83
N VAL A 112 -0.85 -3.98 -13.18
CA VAL A 112 0.47 -4.63 -13.28
C VAL A 112 0.46 -6.02 -12.66
N THR A 113 -0.14 -6.18 -11.47
CA THR A 113 -0.25 -7.48 -10.79
C THR A 113 -1.08 -8.45 -11.62
N LYS A 114 -2.20 -8.00 -12.19
CA LYS A 114 -3.03 -8.82 -13.07
C LYS A 114 -2.24 -9.33 -14.27
N LYS A 115 -1.56 -8.44 -15.00
CA LYS A 115 -0.72 -8.83 -16.15
C LYS A 115 0.35 -9.83 -15.76
N TRP A 116 1.05 -9.60 -14.64
CA TRP A 116 2.09 -10.51 -14.16
C TRP A 116 1.55 -11.91 -13.84
N CYS A 117 0.34 -12.00 -13.26
CA CYS A 117 -0.31 -13.29 -12.99
C CYS A 117 -0.86 -13.99 -14.24
N GLU A 118 -1.22 -13.24 -15.29
CA GLU A 118 -1.74 -13.79 -16.55
C GLU A 118 -0.62 -14.21 -17.53
N GLU A 119 0.56 -13.59 -17.42
CA GLU A 119 1.74 -13.86 -18.27
C GLU A 119 2.68 -14.95 -17.71
N GLY A 120 2.56 -15.27 -16.42
CA GLY A 120 3.38 -16.28 -15.73
C GLY A 120 2.76 -17.67 -15.72
#